data_AF-A0A4Y1R177-F1
#
_entry.id   AF-A0A4Y1R177-F1
#
_cell.length_a   1.000
_cell.length_b   1.000
_cell.length_c   1.000
_cell.angle_alpha   90.00
_cell.angle_beta   90.00
_cell.angle_gamma   90.00
#
_symmetry.space_group_name_H-M   'P 1'
#
loop_
_entity.id
_entity.type
_entity.pdbx_description
1 polymer ?
#
loop_
_entity_poly.entity_id
_entity_poly.type
_entity_poly.pdbx_seq_one_letter_code
_entity_poly.pdbx_strand_id
1 'polypeptide(L)'
;MEDVSLCEAWLQICHCPVSGNEMKFFHMWKKIHAEFCEKIPGSTRTEMTLSSRWKILNKELGKWRAALAKAMDNYRSGENRTNEMIQAQMWFGATGGGKKSFNHHECWEVVKYCKRFIIIPTGPPLC
;
A
#
# COMPACT_ATOMS: atom_id res chain seq x y z
N MET A 1 -7.92 12.26 2.28
CA MET A 1 -8.85 11.25 2.81
C MET A 1 -8.17 10.45 3.90
N GLU A 2 -8.87 10.03 4.95
CA GLU A 2 -8.28 9.48 6.19
C GLU A 2 -7.22 8.36 5.98
N ASP A 3 -7.47 7.42 5.07
CA ASP A 3 -6.52 6.32 4.78
C ASP A 3 -5.22 6.78 4.12
N VAL A 4 -5.26 7.86 3.33
CA VAL A 4 -4.06 8.44 2.70
C VAL A 4 -3.16 9.00 3.78
N SER A 5 -3.72 9.78 4.72
CA SER A 5 -2.97 10.32 5.85
C SER A 5 -2.38 9.21 6.74
N LEU A 6 -3.10 8.09 6.90
CA LEU A 6 -2.57 6.91 7.58
C LEU A 6 -1.39 6.27 6.81
N CYS A 7 -1.45 6.19 5.49
CA CYS A 7 -0.35 5.70 4.65
C CYS A 7 0.89 6.59 4.76
N GLU A 8 0.71 7.91 4.69
CA GLU A 8 1.80 8.88 4.82
C GLU A 8 2.45 8.81 6.20
N ALA A 9 1.65 8.80 7.27
CA ALA A 9 2.15 8.69 8.64
C ALA A 9 2.91 7.36 8.85
N TRP A 10 2.37 6.24 8.35
CA TRP A 10 3.07 4.96 8.39
C TRP A 10 4.40 4.99 7.63
N LEU A 11 4.41 5.55 6.42
CA LEU A 11 5.59 5.64 5.56
C LEU A 11 6.70 6.46 6.22
N GLN A 12 6.35 7.63 6.78
CA GLN A 12 7.27 8.53 7.47
C GLN A 12 7.98 7.83 8.63
N ILE A 13 7.23 7.09 9.45
CA ILE A 13 7.78 6.40 10.61
C ILE A 13 8.58 5.16 10.22
N CYS A 14 8.13 4.38 9.23
CA CYS A 14 8.83 3.17 8.80
C CYS A 14 10.09 3.45 7.96
N HIS A 15 10.19 4.61 7.31
CA HIS A 15 11.40 5.04 6.62
C HIS A 15 12.39 5.81 7.51
N CYS A 16 12.00 6.16 8.74
CA CYS A 16 12.86 6.90 9.66
C CYS A 16 14.12 6.07 10.04
N PRO A 17 15.33 6.46 9.61
CA PRO A 17 16.56 5.71 9.87
C PRO A 17 16.92 5.62 11.36
N VAL A 18 16.46 6.60 12.15
CA VAL A 18 16.65 6.65 13.62
C VAL A 18 15.80 5.60 14.35
N SER A 19 14.71 5.14 13.73
CA SER A 19 13.77 4.15 14.31
C SER A 19 14.09 2.71 13.88
N GLY A 20 15.20 2.50 13.17
CA GLY A 20 15.42 1.38 12.24
C GLY A 20 15.68 0.00 12.86
N ASN A 21 15.95 -0.13 14.15
CA ASN A 21 16.09 -1.44 14.78
C ASN A 21 15.33 -1.47 16.12
N GLU A 22 14.37 -2.40 16.22
CA GLU A 22 13.65 -2.80 17.44
C GLU A 22 12.58 -1.86 18.03
N MET A 23 11.95 -1.00 17.23
CA MET A 23 10.78 -0.28 17.74
C MET A 23 9.60 -1.26 17.96
N LYS A 24 9.25 -1.52 19.22
CA LYS A 24 8.10 -2.35 19.60
C LYS A 24 6.82 -1.81 18.95
N PHE A 25 5.92 -2.73 18.56
CA PHE A 25 4.65 -2.43 17.88
C PHE A 25 3.88 -1.27 18.53
N PHE A 26 3.75 -1.26 19.86
CA PHE A 26 3.08 -0.19 20.59
C PHE A 26 3.72 1.19 20.36
N HIS A 27 5.04 1.30 20.50
CA HIS A 27 5.76 2.55 20.30
C HIS A 27 5.69 3.05 18.85
N MET A 28 5.69 2.12 17.89
CA MET A 28 5.50 2.44 16.47
C MET A 28 4.14 3.11 16.24
N TRP A 29 3.06 2.52 16.76
CA TRP A 29 1.71 3.05 16.58
C TRP A 29 1.49 4.38 17.30
N LYS A 30 2.13 4.60 18.44
CA LYS A 30 2.14 5.89 19.11
C LYS A 30 2.74 7.00 18.25
N LYS A 31 3.87 6.74 17.58
CA LYS A 31 4.46 7.70 16.64
C LYS A 31 3.58 7.93 15.41
N ILE A 32 3.05 6.86 14.82
CA ILE A 32 2.15 6.97 13.66
C ILE A 32 0.90 7.78 14.01
N HIS A 33 0.33 7.55 15.20
CA HIS A 33 -0.84 8.30 15.67
C HIS A 33 -0.53 9.79 15.86
N ALA A 34 0.63 10.14 16.42
CA ALA A 34 1.06 11.53 16.55
C ALA A 34 1.15 12.23 15.18
N GLU A 35 1.88 11.64 14.23
CA GLU A 35 1.99 12.16 12.84
C GLU A 35 0.62 12.27 12.15
N PHE A 36 -0.27 11.31 12.41
CA PHE A 36 -1.61 11.31 11.85
C PHE A 36 -2.48 12.44 12.43
N CYS A 37 -2.41 12.70 13.73
CA CYS A 37 -3.15 13.78 14.39
C CYS A 37 -2.67 15.16 13.96
N GLU A 38 -1.38 15.32 13.63
CA GLU A 38 -0.88 16.57 13.02
C GLU A 38 -1.47 16.81 11.63
N LYS A 39 -1.64 15.74 10.84
CA LYS A 39 -2.26 15.80 9.50
C LYS A 39 -3.77 15.98 9.54
N ILE A 40 -4.44 15.47 10.57
CA ILE A 40 -5.90 15.58 10.75
C ILE A 40 -6.20 16.13 12.15
N PRO A 41 -6.09 17.46 12.34
CA PRO A 41 -6.42 18.11 13.60
C PRO A 41 -7.85 17.78 14.04
N GLY A 42 -8.01 17.43 15.32
CA GLY A 42 -9.32 17.07 15.88
C GLY A 42 -9.77 15.62 15.62
N SER A 43 -8.92 14.76 15.07
CA SER A 43 -9.25 13.34 14.91
C SER A 43 -9.55 12.66 16.25
N THR A 44 -10.61 11.84 16.28
CA THR A 44 -10.99 11.00 17.42
C THR A 44 -10.40 9.58 17.35
N ARG A 45 -9.55 9.31 16.35
CA ARG A 45 -8.92 7.99 16.19
C ARG A 45 -7.91 7.74 17.29
N THR A 46 -7.73 6.46 17.60
CA THR A 46 -6.75 5.96 18.56
C THR A 46 -5.72 5.11 17.84
N GLU A 47 -4.56 4.90 18.46
CA GLU A 47 -3.51 3.99 17.96
C GLU A 47 -4.09 2.60 17.58
N MET A 48 -5.03 2.09 18.37
CA MET A 48 -5.68 0.80 18.15
C MET A 48 -6.61 0.80 16.93
N THR A 49 -7.36 1.87 16.71
CA THR A 49 -8.24 1.96 15.53
C THR A 49 -7.43 2.18 14.25
N LEU A 50 -6.37 2.98 14.30
CA LEU A 50 -5.44 3.17 13.17
C LEU A 50 -4.70 1.87 12.84
N SER A 51 -4.18 1.15 13.83
CA SER A 51 -3.48 -0.12 13.59
C SER A 51 -4.39 -1.19 12.99
N SER A 52 -5.64 -1.28 13.48
CA SER A 52 -6.65 -2.18 12.93
C SER A 52 -7.00 -1.82 11.48
N ARG A 53 -7.17 -0.52 11.19
CA ARG A 53 -7.43 -0.02 9.83
C ARG A 53 -6.26 -0.32 8.90
N TRP A 54 -5.03 -0.07 9.33
CA TRP A 54 -3.83 -0.37 8.56
C TRP A 54 -3.69 -1.85 8.26
N LYS A 55 -3.98 -2.74 9.21
CA LYS A 55 -3.93 -4.19 8.98
C LYS A 55 -4.80 -4.61 7.78
N ILE A 56 -6.00 -4.04 7.67
CA ILE A 56 -6.92 -4.29 6.55
C ILE A 56 -6.34 -3.67 5.27
N LEU A 57 -6.01 -2.38 5.31
CA LEU A 57 -5.51 -1.62 4.16
C LEU A 57 -4.22 -2.24 3.57
N ASN A 58 -3.25 -2.58 4.42
CA ASN A 58 -2.00 -3.24 4.06
C ASN A 58 -2.23 -4.60 3.37
N LYS A 59 -3.25 -5.36 3.79
CA LYS A 59 -3.63 -6.60 3.10
C LYS A 59 -4.18 -6.33 1.71
N GLU A 60 -4.99 -5.28 1.55
CA GLU A 60 -5.54 -4.90 0.24
C GLU A 60 -4.46 -4.37 -0.70
N LEU A 61 -3.59 -3.48 -0.20
CA LEU A 61 -2.43 -2.97 -0.94
C LEU A 61 -1.49 -4.11 -1.38
N GLY A 62 -1.28 -5.13 -0.54
CA GLY A 62 -0.51 -6.31 -0.89
C GLY A 62 -1.13 -7.15 -2.01
N LYS A 63 -2.46 -7.30 -2.03
CA LYS A 63 -3.18 -7.97 -3.13
C LYS A 63 -3.09 -7.16 -4.42
N TRP A 64 -3.29 -5.84 -4.33
CA TRP A 64 -3.18 -4.93 -5.45
C TRP A 64 -1.78 -4.96 -6.08
N ARG A 65 -0.74 -4.93 -5.25
CA ARG A 65 0.66 -5.15 -5.67
C ARG A 65 0.83 -6.44 -6.47
N ALA A 66 0.31 -7.57 -5.98
CA ALA A 66 0.44 -8.85 -6.65
C ALA A 66 -0.29 -8.86 -8.00
N ALA A 67 -1.47 -8.23 -8.06
CA ALA A 67 -2.24 -8.08 -9.29
C ALA A 67 -1.51 -7.21 -10.33
N LEU A 68 -0.91 -6.09 -9.90
CA LEU A 68 -0.07 -5.24 -10.76
C LEU A 68 1.17 -5.98 -11.27
N ALA A 69 1.88 -6.69 -10.41
CA ALA A 69 3.05 -7.47 -10.82
C ALA A 69 2.70 -8.49 -11.89
N LYS A 70 1.55 -9.16 -11.76
CA LYS A 70 1.04 -10.11 -12.76
C LYS A 70 0.60 -9.42 -14.06
N ALA A 71 -0.06 -8.26 -13.97
CA ALA A 71 -0.44 -7.48 -15.14
C ALA A 71 0.80 -7.02 -15.94
N MET A 72 1.84 -6.55 -15.26
CA MET A 72 3.11 -6.15 -15.86
C MET A 72 3.82 -7.32 -16.56
N ASP A 73 3.81 -8.51 -15.96
CA ASP A 73 4.42 -9.71 -16.54
C ASP A 73 3.69 -10.15 -17.83
N ASN A 74 2.35 -10.16 -17.81
CA ASN A 74 1.54 -10.46 -18.99
C ASN A 74 1.69 -9.43 -20.11
N TYR A 75 1.89 -8.15 -19.77
CA TYR A 75 2.17 -7.13 -20.77
C TYR A 75 3.51 -7.38 -21.45
N ARG A 76 4.52 -7.77 -20.67
CA ARG A 76 5.88 -8.08 -21.16
C ARG A 76 5.94 -9.34 -22.01
N SER A 77 5.17 -10.38 -21.68
CA SER A 77 5.10 -11.61 -22.49
C SER A 77 4.44 -11.38 -23.87
N GLY A 78 3.87 -10.19 -24.11
CA GLY A 78 3.13 -9.88 -25.33
C GLY A 78 1.75 -10.53 -25.38
N GLU A 79 1.36 -11.23 -24.32
CA GLU A 79 0.11 -11.97 -24.22
C GLU A 79 -1.10 -11.05 -24.10
N ASN A 80 -0.90 -9.80 -23.65
CA ASN A 80 -1.96 -8.80 -23.62
C ASN A 80 -1.43 -7.36 -23.72
N ARG A 81 -2.01 -6.54 -24.64
CA ARG A 81 -1.66 -5.11 -24.82
C ARG A 81 -2.64 -4.14 -24.17
N THR A 82 -3.59 -4.65 -23.38
CA THR A 82 -4.56 -3.82 -22.64
C THR A 82 -3.84 -3.00 -21.56
N ASN A 83 -4.39 -1.83 -21.21
CA ASN A 83 -3.89 -0.97 -20.13
C ASN A 83 -3.60 -1.78 -18.85
N GLU A 84 -2.37 -1.66 -18.33
CA GLU A 84 -1.88 -2.35 -17.12
C GLU A 84 -2.85 -2.19 -15.95
N MET A 85 -3.43 -1.01 -15.76
CA MET A 85 -4.39 -0.75 -14.68
C MET A 85 -5.68 -1.57 -14.82
N ILE A 86 -6.17 -1.76 -16.05
CA ILE A 86 -7.38 -2.56 -16.32
C ILE A 86 -7.09 -4.03 -16.02
N GLN A 87 -5.94 -4.53 -16.47
CA GLN A 87 -5.50 -5.90 -16.19
C GLN A 87 -5.29 -6.13 -14.68
N ALA A 88 -4.69 -5.17 -13.98
CA ALA A 88 -4.52 -5.25 -12.54
C ALA A 88 -5.86 -5.28 -11.79
N GLN A 89 -6.86 -4.51 -12.23
CA GLN A 89 -8.21 -4.59 -11.67
C GLN A 89 -8.85 -5.96 -11.90
N MET A 90 -8.71 -6.53 -13.10
CA MET A 90 -9.20 -7.88 -13.39
C MET A 90 -8.55 -8.93 -12.50
N TRP A 91 -7.22 -8.90 -12.36
CA TRP A 91 -6.49 -9.82 -11.49
C TRP A 91 -6.84 -9.64 -10.02
N PHE A 92 -7.02 -8.40 -9.57
CA PHE A 92 -7.45 -8.11 -8.20
C PHE A 92 -8.85 -8.68 -7.91
N GLY A 93 -9.80 -8.49 -8.83
CA GLY A 93 -11.16 -9.02 -8.71
C GLY A 93 -11.23 -10.54 -8.79
N ALA A 94 -10.40 -11.17 -9.63
CA ALA A 94 -10.36 -12.63 -9.79
C ALA A 94 -9.74 -13.36 -8.58
N THR A 95 -8.83 -12.69 -7.87
CA THR A 95 -8.14 -13.25 -6.69
C THR A 95 -8.71 -12.77 -5.35
N GLY A 96 -9.59 -11.76 -5.38
CA GLY A 96 -10.18 -11.13 -4.20
C GLY A 96 -11.46 -11.83 -3.77
N GLY A 97 -11.42 -12.59 -2.66
CA GLY A 97 -12.60 -13.18 -2.01
C GLY A 97 -13.61 -12.16 -1.44
N GLY A 98 -14.23 -11.35 -2.31
CA GLY A 98 -15.37 -10.47 -1.99
C GLY A 98 -15.39 -9.10 -2.70
N LYS A 99 -14.23 -8.52 -3.08
CA LYS A 99 -14.18 -7.19 -3.71
C LYS A 99 -13.91 -7.27 -5.21
N LYS A 100 -14.77 -6.64 -6.01
CA LYS A 100 -14.70 -6.63 -7.48
C LYS A 100 -13.65 -5.65 -8.03
N SER A 101 -13.32 -4.60 -7.29
CA SER A 101 -12.35 -3.58 -7.68
C SER A 101 -11.53 -3.10 -6.49
N PHE A 102 -10.30 -2.69 -6.77
CA PHE A 102 -9.48 -1.92 -5.87
C PHE A 102 -9.87 -0.44 -5.94
N ASN A 103 -10.13 0.19 -4.79
CA ASN A 103 -10.60 1.57 -4.72
C ASN A 103 -9.62 2.52 -4.00
N HIS A 104 -8.55 1.99 -3.38
CA HIS A 104 -7.61 2.78 -2.59
C HIS A 104 -6.40 3.25 -3.43
N HIS A 105 -6.66 3.81 -4.62
CA HIS A 105 -5.62 4.22 -5.57
C HIS A 105 -4.70 5.30 -4.99
N GLU A 106 -5.25 6.32 -4.31
CA GLU A 106 -4.44 7.36 -3.67
C GLU A 106 -3.50 6.79 -2.59
N CYS A 107 -3.96 5.79 -1.83
CA CYS A 107 -3.13 5.09 -0.84
C CYS A 107 -2.00 4.30 -1.50
N TRP A 108 -2.28 3.69 -2.66
CA TRP A 108 -1.26 2.99 -3.44
C TRP A 108 -0.16 3.94 -3.92
N GLU A 109 -0.52 5.12 -4.41
CA GLU A 109 0.45 6.12 -4.89
C GLU A 109 1.44 6.54 -3.80
N VAL A 110 1.00 6.61 -2.54
CA VAL A 110 1.87 6.93 -1.39
C VAL A 110 2.87 5.81 -1.12
N VAL A 111 2.42 4.55 -1.14
CA VAL A 111 3.21 3.43 -0.60
C VAL A 111 3.99 2.63 -1.65
N LYS A 112 3.69 2.79 -2.94
CA LYS A 112 4.20 1.91 -4.03
C LYS A 112 5.72 1.86 -4.17
N TYR A 113 6.45 2.85 -3.67
CA TYR A 113 7.92 2.87 -3.73
C TYR A 113 8.61 2.41 -2.45
N CYS A 114 7.87 2.11 -1.39
CA CYS A 114 8.48 1.65 -0.15
C CYS A 114 8.94 0.18 -0.28
N LYS A 115 9.94 -0.22 0.51
CA LYS A 115 10.51 -1.59 0.48
C LYS A 115 9.46 -2.70 0.58
N ARG A 116 8.35 -2.45 1.27
CA ARG A 116 7.24 -3.40 1.43
C ARG A 116 6.43 -3.60 0.14
N PHE A 117 6.29 -2.55 -0.67
CA PHE A 117 5.36 -2.52 -1.81
C PHE A 117 6.01 -2.24 -3.17
N ILE A 118 7.33 -2.02 -3.24
CA ILE A 118 8.08 -1.77 -4.47
C ILE A 118 8.08 -2.98 -5.41
N ILE A 119 7.45 -2.87 -6.58
CA ILE A 119 7.43 -3.95 -7.58
C ILE A 119 8.74 -3.84 -8.35
N ILE A 120 9.62 -4.82 -8.18
CA ILE A 120 10.86 -4.90 -8.95
C ILE A 120 10.54 -5.70 -10.20
N PRO A 121 10.60 -5.11 -11.39
CA PRO A 121 10.30 -5.85 -12.59
C PRO A 121 11.40 -6.89 -12.84
N THR A 122 11.05 -8.17 -12.84
CA THR A 122 11.98 -9.26 -13.17
C THR A 122 12.02 -9.42 -14.68
N GLY A 123 12.88 -8.67 -15.35
CA GLY A 123 13.11 -8.79 -16.80
C GLY A 123 13.93 -7.63 -17.32
N PRO A 124 14.68 -7.81 -18.43
CA PRO A 124 15.43 -6.73 -19.04
C PRO A 124 14.50 -5.55 -19.35
N PRO A 125 14.98 -4.30 -19.26
CA PRO A 125 14.20 -3.15 -19.71
C PRO A 125 13.76 -3.39 -21.15
N LEU A 126 12.48 -3.10 -21.44
CA LEU A 126 11.99 -3.13 -22.81
C LEU A 126 12.83 -2.12 -23.61
N CYS A 127 13.54 -2.63 -24.61
CA CYS A 127 14.40 -1.88 -25.51
C CYS A 127 13.61 -0.84 -26.30
#